data_AF-A0A3P7JHL2-F1
#
_entry.id   AF-A0A3P7JHL2-F1
#
_cell.length_a   1.000
_cell.length_b   1.000
_cell.length_c   1.000
_cell.angle_alpha   90.00
_cell.angle_beta   90.00
_cell.angle_gamma   90.00
#
_symmetry.space_group_name_H-M   'P 1'
#
loop_
_entity.id
_entity.type
_entity.pdbx_description
1 polymer ?
#
loop_
_entity_poly.entity_id
_entity_poly.type
_entity_poly.pdbx_seq_one_letter_code
_entity_poly.pdbx_strand_id
1 'polypeptide(L)' 'MRGWIWQTCTELGYFQTTDGGNNGIFGSTLPVDFYSDQCIDLFSPEYTLDSTYQRVAAVLQKYGGADAYRVNFNTCN' A
#
# COMPACT_ATOMS: atom_id res chain seq x y z
N MET A 1 -7.27 15.38 4.37
CA MET A 1 -6.86 13.95 4.45
C MET A 1 -7.61 13.01 3.52
N ARG A 2 -8.94 13.08 3.35
CA ARG A 2 -9.74 12.07 2.62
C ARG A 2 -9.25 11.70 1.21
N GLY A 3 -8.74 12.68 0.44
CA GLY A 3 -8.21 12.41 -0.91
C GLY A 3 -6.96 11.52 -0.92
N TRP A 4 -6.06 11.69 0.06
CA TRP A 4 -4.89 10.81 0.20
C TRP A 4 -5.33 9.39 0.57
N ILE A 5 -6.26 9.25 1.51
CA ILE A 5 -6.78 7.94 1.93
C ILE A 5 -7.44 7.24 0.74
N TRP A 6 -8.22 7.97 -0.07
CA TRP A 6 -8.80 7.41 -1.28
C TRP A 6 -7.73 6.89 -2.25
N GLN A 7 -6.69 7.68 -2.50
CA GLN A 7 -5.57 7.28 -3.36
C GLN A 7 -4.86 6.02 -2.85
N THR A 8 -4.65 5.89 -1.53
CA THR A 8 -4.07 4.68 -0.95
C THR A 8 -4.98 3.46 -1.04
N CYS A 9 -6.30 3.65 -0.89
CA CYS A 9 -7.29 2.57 -0.98
C CYS A 9 -7.59 2.12 -2.42
N THR A 10 -7.17 2.87 -3.44
CA THR A 10 -7.58 2.61 -4.84
C THR A 10 -6.44 2.49 -5.82
N GLU A 11 -5.35 3.23 -5.66
CA GLU A 11 -4.29 3.31 -6.67
C GLU A 11 -2.91 2.95 -6.11
N LEU A 12 -2.57 3.44 -4.92
CA LEU A 12 -1.22 3.35 -4.39
C LEU A 12 -0.99 2.11 -3.49
N GLY A 13 -1.98 1.67 -2.72
CA GLY A 13 -1.82 0.57 -1.76
C GLY A 13 -0.79 0.85 -0.66
N TYR A 14 -0.53 2.12 -0.34
CA TYR A 14 0.51 2.52 0.61
C TYR A 14 0.00 2.50 2.06
N PHE A 15 0.37 1.47 2.81
CA PHE A 15 -0.02 1.27 4.22
C PHE A 15 1.20 1.13 5.13
N GLN A 16 1.22 1.87 6.24
CA GLN A 16 2.35 1.91 7.17
C GLN A 16 2.07 0.97 8.35
N THR A 17 2.49 -0.28 8.21
CA THR A 17 2.36 -1.30 9.24
C THR A 17 3.56 -1.32 10.18
N THR A 18 3.37 -1.81 11.39
CA THR A 18 4.46 -2.02 12.37
C THR A 18 4.50 -3.47 12.81
N ASP A 19 5.69 -4.03 12.97
CA ASP A 19 5.92 -5.42 13.37
C ASP A 19 6.61 -5.56 14.75
N GLY A 20 6.94 -4.44 15.40
CA GLY A 20 7.74 -4.39 16.63
C GLY A 20 7.09 -5.00 17.88
N GLY A 21 5.83 -5.44 17.81
CA GLY A 21 5.09 -6.00 18.95
C GLY A 21 4.94 -5.00 20.11
N ASN A 22 4.40 -5.44 21.25
CA ASN A 22 4.12 -4.55 22.39
C ASN A 22 5.35 -3.88 23.03
N ASN A 23 6.57 -4.30 22.64
CA ASN A 23 7.83 -3.78 23.16
C ASN A 23 8.61 -2.96 22.12
N GLY A 24 8.03 -2.71 20.94
CA GLY A 24 8.64 -1.88 19.89
C GLY A 24 8.53 -0.39 20.18
N ILE A 25 9.38 0.42 19.53
CA ILE A 25 9.36 1.90 19.64
C ILE A 25 8.02 2.51 19.19
N PHE A 26 7.28 1.79 18.34
CA PHE A 26 5.97 2.21 17.82
C PHE A 26 4.78 1.65 18.61
N GLY A 27 5.01 1.00 19.75
CA GLY A 27 3.96 0.35 20.53
C GLY A 27 3.42 -0.90 19.83
N SER A 28 2.15 -1.23 20.10
CA SER A 28 1.50 -2.44 19.57
C SER A 28 1.52 -2.51 18.04
N THR A 29 1.61 -3.73 17.51
CA THR A 29 1.54 -4.04 16.08
C THR A 29 0.34 -3.37 15.41
N LEU A 30 0.61 -2.64 14.33
CA LEU A 30 -0.38 -2.07 13.42
C LEU A 30 -0.45 -2.95 12.17
N PRO A 31 -1.43 -3.87 12.07
CA PRO A 31 -1.57 -4.74 10.90
C PRO A 31 -2.13 -4.00 9.69
N VAL A 32 -1.94 -4.57 8.51
CA VAL A 32 -2.51 -4.04 7.26
C VAL A 32 -4.04 -4.04 7.27
N ASP A 33 -4.65 -5.01 7.96
CA ASP A 33 -6.10 -5.17 8.04
C ASP A 33 -6.78 -3.93 8.63
N PHE A 34 -6.13 -3.25 9.58
CA PHE A 34 -6.63 -1.99 10.15
C PHE A 34 -6.86 -0.92 9.06
N TYR A 35 -5.95 -0.83 8.08
CA TYR A 35 -6.08 0.11 6.99
C TYR A 35 -7.10 -0.36 5.94
N SER A 36 -7.22 -1.67 5.71
CA SER A 36 -8.26 -2.24 4.86
C SER A 36 -9.65 -1.92 5.41
N ASP A 37 -9.87 -2.11 6.71
CA ASP A 37 -11.14 -1.80 7.38
C ASP A 37 -11.47 -0.30 7.28
N GLN A 38 -10.45 0.56 7.44
CA GLN A 38 -10.62 1.99 7.24
C GLN A 38 -11.06 2.35 5.80
N CYS A 39 -10.53 1.66 4.78
CA CYS A 39 -10.95 1.86 3.39
C CYS A 39 -12.43 1.47 3.17
N ILE A 40 -12.84 0.34 3.77
CA ILE A 40 -14.22 -0.15 3.73
C ILE A 40 -15.18 0.85 4.37
N ASP A 41 -14.87 1.29 5.60
CA ASP A 41 -15.72 2.17 6.39
C ASP A 41 -15.89 3.57 5.77
N LEU A 42 -14.86 4.08 5.10
CA LEU A 42 -14.87 5.43 4.54
C LEU A 42 -15.50 5.54 3.15
N PHE A 43 -15.37 4.50 2.32
CA PHE A 43 -15.70 4.62 0.89
C PHE A 43 -16.78 3.65 0.42
N SER A 44 -16.67 2.35 0.74
CA SER A 44 -17.66 1.31 0.42
C SER A 44 -17.11 -0.07 0.81
N PRO A 45 -17.97 -1.05 1.14
CA PRO A 45 -17.59 -2.46 1.33
C PRO A 45 -16.85 -3.10 0.16
N GLU A 46 -16.90 -2.52 -1.04
CA GLU A 46 -16.18 -2.99 -2.22
C GLU A 46 -14.66 -2.76 -2.14
N TYR A 47 -14.18 -1.86 -1.28
CA TYR A 47 -12.76 -1.52 -1.11
C TYR A 47 -12.05 -2.47 -0.14
N THR A 48 -12.23 -3.79 -0.36
CA THR A 48 -11.51 -4.82 0.39
C THR A 48 -10.02 -4.84 0.04
N LEU A 49 -9.21 -5.48 0.89
CA LEU A 49 -7.78 -5.66 0.65
C LEU A 49 -7.50 -6.33 -0.72
N ASP A 50 -8.26 -7.36 -1.09
CA ASP A 50 -8.14 -8.04 -2.39
C ASP A 50 -8.44 -7.11 -3.57
N SER A 51 -9.54 -6.35 -3.47
CA SER A 51 -9.89 -5.35 -4.49
C SER A 51 -8.81 -4.27 -4.64
N THR A 52 -8.19 -3.88 -3.52
CA THR A 52 -7.12 -2.89 -3.49
C THR A 52 -5.90 -3.43 -4.22
N TYR A 53 -5.50 -4.68 -3.98
CA TYR A 53 -4.40 -5.32 -4.71
C TYR A 53 -4.66 -5.37 -6.22
N GLN A 54 -5.87 -5.72 -6.65
CA GLN A 54 -6.22 -5.75 -8.08
C GLN A 54 -6.12 -4.36 -8.73
N ARG A 55 -6.60 -3.32 -8.06
CA ARG A 55 -6.57 -1.95 -8.58
C ARG A 55 -5.15 -1.40 -8.63
N VAL A 56 -4.34 -1.66 -7.59
CA VAL A 56 -2.92 -1.30 -7.55
C VAL A 56 -2.17 -1.99 -8.70
N ALA A 57 -2.43 -3.28 -8.95
CA ALA A 57 -1.84 -4.00 -10.07
C ALA A 57 -2.19 -3.36 -11.44
N ALA A 58 -3.44 -2.92 -11.62
CA ALA A 58 -3.85 -2.22 -12.83
C ALA A 58 -3.13 -0.86 -12.99
N VAL A 59 -2.92 -0.12 -11.91
CA VAL A 59 -2.17 1.14 -11.90
C VAL A 59 -0.70 0.90 -12.21
N LEU A 60 -0.08 -0.12 -11.61
CA LEU A 60 1.29 -0.51 -11.90
C LEU A 60 1.46 -0.90 -13.37
N GLN A 61 0.53 -1.66 -13.94
CA GLN A 61 0.52 -2.00 -15.37
C GLN A 61 0.40 -0.74 -16.25
N LYS A 62 -0.44 0.21 -15.86
CA LYS A 62 -0.67 1.45 -16.63
C LYS A 62 0.56 2.37 -16.64
N TYR A 63 1.26 2.50 -15.52
CA TYR A 63 2.39 3.44 -15.37
C TYR A 63 3.78 2.77 -15.41
N GLY A 64 3.84 1.46 -15.61
CA GLY A 64 5.08 0.71 -15.86
C GLY A 64 5.79 0.15 -14.63
N GLY A 65 5.23 0.35 -13.43
CA GLY A 65 5.74 -0.18 -12.16
C GLY A 65 7.23 0.04 -11.93
N ALA A 66 7.81 -0.76 -11.03
CA ALA A 66 9.26 -0.76 -10.80
C ALA A 66 10.01 -1.72 -11.76
N ASP A 67 9.30 -2.61 -12.46
CA ASP A 67 9.92 -3.62 -13.33
C ASP A 67 10.66 -3.01 -14.54
N ALA A 68 10.23 -1.83 -14.99
CA ALA A 68 10.93 -1.07 -16.02
C ALA A 68 12.19 -0.33 -15.50
N TYR A 69 12.44 -0.34 -14.18
CA TYR A 69 13.59 0.33 -13.59
C TYR A 69 14.89 -0.44 -13.89
N ARG A 70 15.68 0.08 -14.83
CA ARG A 70 16.99 -0.48 -15.18
C ARG A 70 18.08 0.20 -14.37
N VAL A 71 18.60 -0.51 -13.36
CA VAL A 71 19.88 -0.15 -12.73
C VAL A 71 21.02 -0.62 -13.63
N ASN A 72 21.88 0.30 -14.05
CA ASN A 72 23.09 -0.02 -14.77
C ASN A 72 24.15 -0.47 -13.76
N PHE A 73 24.24 -1.77 -13.48
CA PHE A 73 25.22 -2.33 -12.54
C PHE A 73 26.68 -2.27 -13.03
N ASN A 74 26.93 -1.69 -14.20
CA ASN A 74 28.24 -1.72 -14.87
C ASN A 74 29.16 -0.52 -14.57
N THR A 75 28.78 0.40 -13.67
CA THR A 75 29.59 1.60 -13.36
C THR A 75 30.29 1.57 -12.00
N CYS A 76 30.37 0.41 -11.34
CA CYS A 76 31.28 0.20 -10.21
C CYS A 76 32.50 -0.58 -10.68
N ASN A 77 33.41 0.09 -11.40
CA ASN A 77 34.82 -0.30 -11.55
C ASN A 77 35.68 0.87 -11.10
#